data_AF-A0A966XZY7-F1
#
_entry.id   AF-A0A966XZY7-F1
#
_cell.length_a   1.000
_cell.length_b   1.000
_cell.length_c   1.000
_cell.angle_alpha   90.00
_cell.angle_beta   90.00
_cell.angle_gamma   90.00
#
_symmetry.space_group_name_H-M   'P 1'
#
loop_
_entity.id
_entity.type
_entity.pdbx_description
1 polymer ?
#
loop_
_entity_poly.entity_id
_entity_poly.type
_entity_poly.pdbx_seq_one_letter_code
_entity_poly.pdbx_strand_id
1 'polypeptide(L)'
;MSGADDRLMHVDEAMAGKPGQLAEIDHAVDELGLRGLYFGVDAMSRHGFPWALDTDDMAPFWDKIARRDILLRFKMSSGPGYDVAAYMANLTAFGRVLARHPSLRVHMAMSPPVAFFARNGRYEFPDEALAVWRHEPMMLEVMFPITYGGVWDYPYPEAQALIADMRDKLGAERLMWGSDMPNVERFCTYKQSLDYVRRYWPFLTACEKDLILGDTCATSYGIDKPVT
;
A
#
# COMPACT_ATOMS: atom_id res chain seq x y z
N MET A 1 -27.89 7.09 -5.39
CA MET A 1 -27.00 6.68 -4.28
C MET A 1 -25.61 6.46 -4.85
N SER A 2 -24.84 7.54 -5.02
CA SER A 2 -23.43 7.50 -5.43
C SER A 2 -22.63 8.03 -4.26
N GLY A 3 -21.80 7.17 -3.68
CA GLY A 3 -20.98 7.49 -2.51
C GLY A 3 -20.11 6.27 -2.22
N ALA A 4 -19.17 6.01 -3.11
CA ALA A 4 -18.02 5.17 -2.79
C ALA A 4 -17.01 6.06 -2.04
N ASP A 5 -17.45 6.63 -0.91
CA ASP A 5 -16.52 7.18 0.08
C ASP A 5 -15.82 5.98 0.71
N ASP A 6 -14.49 6.11 0.86
CA ASP A 6 -13.57 5.06 1.30
C ASP A 6 -14.16 4.16 2.39
N ARG A 7 -14.52 2.92 2.02
CA ARG A 7 -15.04 1.90 2.95
C ARG A 7 -13.93 1.28 3.80
N LEU A 8 -13.04 2.12 4.29
CA LEU A 8 -11.90 1.77 5.12
C LEU A 8 -12.26 1.98 6.59
N MET A 9 -12.03 0.94 7.39
CA MET A 9 -12.00 1.07 8.84
C MET A 9 -10.56 1.31 9.31
N HIS A 10 -10.43 1.80 10.53
CA HIS A 10 -9.16 1.92 11.24
C HIS A 10 -9.26 1.11 12.53
N VAL A 11 -8.14 0.56 12.99
CA VAL A 11 -8.01 -0.11 14.29
C VAL A 11 -6.86 0.53 15.05
N ASP A 12 -6.90 0.51 16.38
CA ASP A 12 -5.70 0.76 17.16
C ASP A 12 -4.69 -0.37 16.87
N GLU A 13 -3.69 -0.09 16.03
CA GLU A 13 -2.79 -1.11 15.50
C GLU A 13 -2.03 -1.86 16.60
N ALA A 14 -1.72 -1.19 17.70
CA ALA A 14 -1.04 -1.82 18.84
C ALA A 14 -1.94 -2.77 19.62
N MET A 15 -3.25 -2.59 19.52
CA MET A 15 -4.27 -3.36 20.24
C MET A 15 -5.09 -4.25 19.32
N ALA A 16 -4.72 -4.34 18.03
CA ALA A 16 -5.53 -4.93 16.98
C ALA A 16 -5.93 -6.41 17.25
N GLY A 17 -5.07 -7.17 17.91
CA GLY A 17 -5.34 -8.57 18.29
C GLY A 17 -6.20 -8.74 19.55
N LYS A 18 -6.53 -7.66 20.27
CA LYS A 18 -7.29 -7.74 21.52
C LYS A 18 -8.80 -7.85 21.24
N PRO A 19 -9.59 -8.54 22.11
CA PRO A 19 -11.01 -8.81 21.86
C PRO A 19 -11.85 -7.58 21.52
N GLY A 20 -11.56 -6.41 22.12
CA GLY A 20 -12.28 -5.17 21.81
C GLY A 20 -12.10 -4.71 20.36
N GLN A 21 -10.86 -4.65 19.87
CA GLN A 21 -10.58 -4.26 18.48
C GLN A 21 -11.12 -5.29 17.48
N LEU A 22 -11.06 -6.57 17.84
CA LEU A 22 -11.66 -7.65 17.05
C LEU A 22 -13.18 -7.51 16.91
N ALA A 23 -13.88 -7.06 17.95
CA ALA A 23 -15.32 -6.79 17.92
C ALA A 23 -15.67 -5.52 17.12
N GLU A 24 -14.81 -4.50 17.15
CA GLU A 24 -14.97 -3.30 16.31
C GLU A 24 -14.88 -3.65 14.81
N ILE A 25 -13.98 -4.55 14.42
CA ILE A 25 -13.91 -5.07 13.04
C ILE A 25 -15.21 -5.78 12.67
N ASP A 26 -15.77 -6.60 13.56
CA ASP A 26 -17.03 -7.31 13.28
C ASP A 26 -18.17 -6.29 13.07
N HIS A 27 -18.30 -5.30 13.96
CA HIS A 27 -19.27 -4.22 13.81
C HIS A 27 -19.10 -3.45 12.49
N ALA A 28 -17.87 -3.08 12.14
CA ALA A 28 -17.56 -2.37 10.91
C ALA A 28 -17.96 -3.15 9.65
N VAL A 29 -17.76 -4.47 9.64
CA VAL A 29 -18.11 -5.32 8.49
C VAL A 29 -19.60 -5.60 8.43
N ASP A 30 -20.22 -5.97 9.55
CA ASP A 30 -21.59 -6.48 9.61
C ASP A 30 -22.63 -5.37 9.61
N GLU A 31 -22.38 -4.29 10.35
CA GLU A 31 -23.35 -3.20 10.53
C GLU A 31 -23.09 -2.02 9.58
N LEU A 32 -21.81 -1.70 9.33
CA LEU A 32 -21.42 -0.55 8.51
C LEU A 32 -21.07 -0.90 7.06
N GLY A 33 -20.95 -2.20 6.75
CA GLY A 33 -20.65 -2.66 5.39
C GLY A 33 -19.23 -2.29 4.90
N LEU A 34 -18.30 -1.98 5.80
CA LEU A 34 -16.91 -1.67 5.47
C LEU A 34 -16.17 -2.93 5.01
N ARG A 35 -15.22 -2.78 4.08
CA ARG A 35 -14.56 -3.91 3.39
C ARG A 35 -13.05 -3.77 3.25
N GLY A 36 -12.49 -2.64 3.66
CA GLY A 36 -11.05 -2.51 3.81
C GLY A 36 -10.68 -1.98 5.19
N LEU A 37 -9.40 -2.11 5.53
CA LEU A 37 -8.83 -1.70 6.80
C LEU A 37 -7.48 -1.03 6.55
N TYR A 38 -7.25 0.14 7.15
CA TYR A 38 -5.94 0.76 7.19
C TYR A 38 -5.15 0.28 8.41
N PHE A 39 -3.88 -0.05 8.22
CA PHE A 39 -2.96 -0.39 9.31
C PHE A 39 -1.57 0.21 9.04
N GLY A 40 -1.09 1.04 9.97
CA GLY A 40 0.23 1.66 9.91
C GLY A 40 1.20 1.16 10.98
N VAL A 41 2.31 0.56 10.58
CA VAL A 41 3.35 0.05 11.50
C VAL A 41 3.95 1.16 12.37
N ASP A 42 3.99 2.39 11.84
CA ASP A 42 4.46 3.59 12.53
C ASP A 42 3.73 3.83 13.86
N ALA A 43 2.42 3.56 13.91
CA ALA A 43 1.60 3.77 15.11
C ALA A 43 2.06 2.88 16.27
N MET A 44 2.39 1.62 16.01
CA MET A 44 2.92 0.69 17.01
C MET A 44 4.22 1.20 17.63
N SER A 45 5.11 1.76 16.80
CA SER A 45 6.42 2.27 17.25
C SER A 45 6.31 3.50 18.17
N ARG A 46 5.30 4.36 17.97
CA ARG A 46 5.12 5.61 18.75
C ARG A 46 4.69 5.37 20.19
N HIS A 47 4.06 4.24 20.45
CA HIS A 47 3.58 3.87 21.78
C HIS A 47 4.51 2.87 22.49
N GLY A 48 5.71 2.65 21.95
CA GLY A 48 6.71 1.76 22.56
C GLY A 48 6.32 0.28 22.53
N PHE A 49 5.39 -0.12 21.65
CA PHE A 49 4.98 -1.51 21.53
C PHE A 49 6.07 -2.32 20.81
N PRO A 50 6.62 -3.38 21.45
CA PRO A 50 7.83 -4.06 20.96
C PRO A 50 7.55 -5.28 20.07
N TRP A 51 6.29 -5.56 19.72
CA TRP A 51 5.93 -6.84 19.11
C TRP A 51 6.10 -6.79 17.59
N ALA A 52 6.80 -7.78 17.05
CA ALA A 52 6.83 -8.03 15.62
C ALA A 52 5.43 -8.35 15.08
N LEU A 53 5.20 -8.04 13.81
CA LEU A 53 3.92 -8.25 13.13
C LEU A 53 3.44 -9.70 13.18
N ASP A 54 4.34 -10.66 13.33
CA ASP A 54 4.05 -12.09 13.25
C ASP A 54 3.92 -12.81 14.61
N THR A 55 3.80 -12.04 15.70
CA THR A 55 3.60 -12.55 17.07
C THR A 55 2.22 -13.19 17.28
N ASP A 56 2.13 -14.06 18.31
CA ASP A 56 0.87 -14.73 18.69
C ASP A 56 -0.21 -13.73 19.13
N ASP A 57 0.18 -12.60 19.72
CA ASP A 57 -0.72 -11.51 20.11
C ASP A 57 -1.43 -10.87 18.92
N MET A 58 -0.78 -10.86 17.75
CA MET A 58 -1.34 -10.32 16.50
C MET A 58 -2.01 -11.39 15.64
N ALA A 59 -1.79 -12.68 15.91
CA ALA A 59 -2.35 -13.77 15.12
C ALA A 59 -3.89 -13.69 14.99
N PRO A 60 -4.68 -13.43 16.06
CA PRO A 60 -6.13 -13.29 15.95
C PRO A 60 -6.60 -12.19 15.00
N PHE A 61 -5.82 -11.10 14.87
CA PHE A 61 -6.12 -10.00 13.97
C PHE A 61 -5.92 -10.42 12.50
N TRP A 62 -4.75 -10.96 12.17
CA TRP A 62 -4.45 -11.43 10.80
C TRP A 62 -5.43 -12.51 10.35
N ASP A 63 -5.70 -13.46 11.24
CA ASP A 63 -6.71 -14.48 11.09
C ASP A 63 -8.09 -13.90 10.76
N LYS A 64 -8.53 -12.87 11.49
CA LYS A 64 -9.85 -12.26 11.28
C LYS A 64 -9.91 -11.56 9.93
N ILE A 65 -8.96 -10.70 9.60
CA ILE A 65 -9.02 -9.94 8.34
C ILE A 65 -8.94 -10.87 7.13
N ALA A 66 -8.15 -11.96 7.21
CA ALA A 66 -8.08 -12.97 6.16
C ALA A 66 -9.40 -13.74 6.02
N ARG A 67 -9.99 -14.22 7.13
CA ARG A 67 -11.27 -14.97 7.11
C ARG A 67 -12.45 -14.13 6.63
N ARG A 68 -12.42 -12.83 6.85
CA ARG A 68 -13.49 -11.88 6.50
C ARG A 68 -13.30 -11.23 5.14
N ASP A 69 -12.26 -11.63 4.39
CA ASP A 69 -11.89 -11.07 3.08
C ASP A 69 -11.80 -9.53 3.11
N ILE A 70 -11.19 -9.00 4.17
CA ILE A 70 -10.99 -7.55 4.32
C ILE A 70 -9.69 -7.18 3.58
N LEU A 71 -9.78 -6.20 2.68
CA LEU A 71 -8.58 -5.67 2.02
C LEU A 71 -7.76 -4.84 3.02
N LEU A 72 -6.49 -5.20 3.18
CA LEU A 72 -5.55 -4.49 4.05
C LEU A 72 -4.84 -3.38 3.28
N ARG A 73 -5.12 -2.12 3.58
CA ARG A 73 -4.28 -0.98 3.18
C ARG A 73 -3.14 -0.84 4.20
N PHE A 74 -1.97 -1.34 3.83
CA PHE A 74 -0.85 -1.52 4.75
C PHE A 74 0.22 -0.46 4.55
N LYS A 75 0.48 0.35 5.57
CA LYS A 75 1.60 1.29 5.58
C LYS A 75 2.75 0.72 6.41
N MET A 76 3.71 0.13 5.71
CA MET A 76 4.95 -0.37 6.30
C MET A 76 5.79 0.79 6.85
N SER A 77 6.57 0.53 7.90
CA SER A 77 7.53 1.48 8.47
C SER A 77 8.85 0.80 8.82
N SER A 78 9.92 1.59 8.85
CA SER A 78 11.22 1.23 9.43
C SER A 78 11.32 1.56 10.93
N GLY A 79 10.26 2.07 11.55
CA GLY A 79 10.27 2.37 12.98
C GLY A 79 10.48 1.12 13.86
N PRO A 80 11.10 1.25 15.05
CA PRO A 80 11.69 2.48 15.60
C PRO A 80 13.15 2.72 15.16
N GLY A 81 13.77 1.81 14.40
CA GLY A 81 15.19 1.96 14.00
C GLY A 81 15.41 3.00 12.89
N TYR A 82 14.38 3.24 12.07
CA TYR A 82 14.36 4.16 10.94
C TYR A 82 15.49 3.95 9.91
N ASP A 83 15.96 2.72 9.78
CA ASP A 83 16.96 2.30 8.79
C ASP A 83 16.45 1.12 7.93
N VAL A 84 17.26 0.73 6.95
CA VAL A 84 16.93 -0.37 6.04
C VAL A 84 16.82 -1.71 6.80
N ALA A 85 17.62 -1.93 7.85
CA ALA A 85 17.59 -3.18 8.61
C ALA A 85 16.26 -3.33 9.37
N ALA A 86 15.78 -2.27 9.99
CA ALA A 86 14.49 -2.23 10.67
C ALA A 86 13.32 -2.38 9.69
N TYR A 87 13.39 -1.73 8.51
CA TYR A 87 12.38 -1.95 7.45
C TYR A 87 12.34 -3.42 7.02
N MET A 88 13.51 -4.02 6.76
CA MET A 88 13.63 -5.41 6.36
C MET A 88 13.13 -6.37 7.44
N ALA A 89 13.36 -6.08 8.72
CA ALA A 89 12.82 -6.87 9.82
C ALA A 89 11.28 -6.89 9.82
N ASN A 90 10.64 -5.72 9.67
CA ASN A 90 9.19 -5.62 9.58
C ASN A 90 8.64 -6.28 8.31
N LEU A 91 9.30 -6.09 7.16
CA LEU A 91 8.92 -6.72 5.90
C LEU A 91 9.02 -8.26 5.99
N THR A 92 10.07 -8.78 6.62
CA THR A 92 10.27 -10.22 6.82
C THR A 92 9.22 -10.80 7.77
N ALA A 93 8.90 -10.10 8.87
CA ALA A 93 7.81 -10.48 9.76
C ALA A 93 6.48 -10.54 9.01
N PHE A 94 6.17 -9.52 8.21
CA PHE A 94 4.97 -9.52 7.38
C PHE A 94 4.96 -10.64 6.34
N GLY A 95 6.11 -10.96 5.73
CA GLY A 95 6.24 -12.12 4.84
C GLY A 95 5.83 -13.44 5.50
N ARG A 96 6.14 -13.62 6.79
CA ARG A 96 5.67 -14.79 7.57
C ARG A 96 4.17 -14.76 7.84
N VAL A 97 3.57 -13.58 8.03
CA VAL A 97 2.10 -13.42 8.10
C VAL A 97 1.46 -13.83 6.78
N LEU A 98 1.97 -13.33 5.65
CA LEU A 98 1.46 -13.67 4.32
C LEU A 98 1.57 -15.17 4.01
N ALA A 99 2.65 -15.82 4.43
CA ALA A 99 2.81 -17.26 4.27
C ALA A 99 1.74 -18.07 5.04
N ARG A 100 1.22 -17.55 6.17
CA ARG A 100 0.11 -18.16 6.92
C ARG A 100 -1.26 -17.81 6.34
N HIS A 101 -1.37 -16.68 5.65
CA HIS A 101 -2.60 -16.15 5.07
C HIS A 101 -2.43 -15.84 3.56
N PRO A 102 -2.25 -16.87 2.71
CA PRO A 102 -1.94 -16.67 1.30
C PRO A 102 -3.06 -15.96 0.51
N SER A 103 -4.31 -15.96 1.02
CA SER A 103 -5.43 -15.24 0.39
C SER A 103 -5.56 -13.78 0.84
N LEU A 104 -4.70 -13.30 1.74
CA LEU A 104 -4.82 -11.94 2.27
C LEU A 104 -4.59 -10.92 1.15
N ARG A 105 -5.56 -10.03 0.95
CA ARG A 105 -5.50 -8.96 -0.05
C ARG A 105 -4.82 -7.73 0.53
N VAL A 106 -3.80 -7.25 -0.16
CA VAL A 106 -2.94 -6.18 0.37
C VAL A 106 -2.78 -5.05 -0.64
N HIS A 107 -3.10 -3.84 -0.21
CA HIS A 107 -2.68 -2.60 -0.86
C HIS A 107 -1.55 -1.99 -0.03
N MET A 108 -0.31 -2.10 -0.52
CA MET A 108 0.86 -1.55 0.14
C MET A 108 0.98 -0.04 -0.12
N ALA A 109 0.73 0.75 0.91
CA ALA A 109 0.86 2.19 0.86
C ALA A 109 2.33 2.60 0.97
N MET A 110 2.72 3.62 0.20
CA MET A 110 4.06 4.24 0.22
C MET A 110 5.24 3.26 0.03
N SER A 111 5.01 2.09 -0.57
CA SER A 111 6.00 1.02 -0.70
C SER A 111 6.14 0.59 -2.16
N PRO A 112 7.34 0.19 -2.60
CA PRO A 112 8.60 0.11 -1.85
C PRO A 112 9.29 1.48 -1.66
N PRO A 113 9.97 1.71 -0.52
CA PRO A 113 10.64 2.98 -0.25
C PRO A 113 11.86 3.17 -1.16
N VAL A 114 11.79 4.19 -2.02
CA VAL A 114 12.86 4.55 -2.96
C VAL A 114 14.20 4.78 -2.23
N ALA A 115 14.19 5.44 -1.06
CA ALA A 115 15.41 5.74 -0.31
C ALA A 115 16.26 4.48 0.01
N PHE A 116 15.60 3.35 0.32
CA PHE A 116 16.30 2.11 0.66
C PHE A 116 16.68 1.29 -0.55
N PHE A 117 15.84 1.24 -1.58
CA PHE A 117 15.97 0.24 -2.64
C PHE A 117 16.26 0.80 -4.03
N ALA A 118 16.13 2.10 -4.27
CA ALA A 118 16.34 2.66 -5.61
C ALA A 118 17.74 3.24 -5.77
N ARG A 119 18.46 2.83 -6.82
CA ARG A 119 19.77 3.37 -7.22
C ARG A 119 19.83 3.48 -8.73
N ASN A 120 20.42 4.57 -9.24
CA ASN A 120 20.65 4.76 -10.68
C ASN A 120 19.40 4.53 -11.56
N GLY A 121 18.23 5.02 -11.12
CA GLY A 121 16.97 4.94 -11.88
C GLY A 121 16.27 3.58 -11.89
N ARG A 122 16.70 2.62 -11.06
CA ARG A 122 16.08 1.30 -10.93
C ARG A 122 15.97 0.86 -9.46
N TYR A 123 15.12 -0.11 -9.19
CA TYR A 123 15.06 -0.79 -7.91
C TYR A 123 16.03 -1.98 -7.85
N GLU A 124 16.82 -1.99 -6.79
CA GLU A 124 17.74 -3.06 -6.40
C GLU A 124 17.18 -3.72 -5.14
N PHE A 125 16.17 -4.59 -5.32
CA PHE A 125 15.53 -5.31 -4.23
C PHE A 125 16.36 -6.54 -3.82
N PRO A 126 16.58 -6.76 -2.51
CA PRO A 126 16.93 -8.08 -2.01
C PRO A 126 15.86 -9.12 -2.36
N ASP A 127 16.27 -10.37 -2.61
CA ASP A 127 15.36 -11.45 -3.04
C ASP A 127 14.23 -11.67 -2.03
N GLU A 128 14.54 -11.60 -0.73
CA GLU A 128 13.58 -11.76 0.36
C GLU A 128 12.54 -10.64 0.40
N ALA A 129 12.91 -9.42 0.00
CA ALA A 129 11.99 -8.29 -0.07
C ALA A 129 11.09 -8.42 -1.31
N LEU A 130 11.69 -8.78 -2.45
CA LEU A 130 10.96 -9.04 -3.69
C LEU A 130 9.96 -10.19 -3.52
N ALA A 131 10.29 -11.22 -2.76
CA ALA A 131 9.37 -12.32 -2.45
C ALA A 131 8.09 -11.83 -1.74
N VAL A 132 8.20 -10.86 -0.83
CA VAL A 132 7.03 -10.27 -0.15
C VAL A 132 6.19 -9.44 -1.11
N TRP A 133 6.80 -8.58 -1.93
CA TRP A 133 6.06 -7.79 -2.92
C TRP A 133 5.49 -8.62 -4.07
N ARG A 134 5.97 -9.86 -4.25
CA ARG A 134 5.43 -10.84 -5.19
C ARG A 134 4.20 -11.56 -4.70
N HIS A 135 3.81 -11.43 -3.42
CA HIS A 135 2.56 -11.97 -2.90
C HIS A 135 1.38 -11.61 -3.80
N GLU A 136 0.50 -12.57 -4.06
CA GLU A 136 -0.76 -12.33 -4.75
C GLU A 136 -1.91 -12.69 -3.82
N PRO A 137 -2.91 -11.82 -3.61
CA PRO A 137 -3.13 -10.54 -4.32
C PRO A 137 -2.56 -9.30 -3.57
N MET A 138 -1.44 -8.75 -4.07
CA MET A 138 -0.82 -7.50 -3.58
C MET A 138 -0.73 -6.42 -4.66
N MET A 139 -1.06 -5.18 -4.28
CA MET A 139 -0.89 -3.97 -5.08
C MET A 139 0.04 -2.97 -4.39
N LEU A 140 0.81 -2.22 -5.18
CA LEU A 140 1.78 -1.23 -4.71
C LEU A 140 1.32 0.18 -5.11
N GLU A 141 1.30 1.08 -4.14
CA GLU A 141 0.83 2.45 -4.34
C GLU A 141 1.87 3.31 -5.08
N VAL A 142 1.43 3.96 -6.15
CA VAL A 142 2.19 4.85 -7.01
C VAL A 142 1.90 6.29 -6.63
N MET A 143 2.79 6.88 -5.82
CA MET A 143 2.52 8.19 -5.18
C MET A 143 3.77 9.08 -5.02
N PHE A 144 4.74 9.04 -5.92
CA PHE A 144 6.02 9.76 -5.74
C PHE A 144 5.96 11.24 -5.32
N PRO A 145 5.01 12.07 -5.82
CA PRO A 145 5.05 13.50 -5.56
C PRO A 145 4.99 13.90 -4.08
N ILE A 146 4.28 13.14 -3.22
CA ILE A 146 4.20 13.47 -1.79
C ILE A 146 5.55 13.33 -1.08
N THR A 147 6.38 12.38 -1.48
CA THR A 147 7.66 12.11 -0.84
C THR A 147 8.80 12.85 -1.53
N TYR A 148 8.76 12.97 -2.86
CA TYR A 148 9.88 13.42 -3.66
C TYR A 148 9.65 14.74 -4.40
N GLY A 149 8.45 15.31 -4.36
CA GLY A 149 8.16 16.54 -5.10
C GLY A 149 8.89 17.79 -4.58
N GLY A 150 9.54 17.71 -3.41
CA GLY A 150 10.44 18.75 -2.90
C GLY A 150 11.90 18.61 -3.35
N VAL A 151 12.26 17.52 -4.04
CA VAL A 151 13.62 17.22 -4.49
C VAL A 151 13.71 16.88 -5.98
N TRP A 152 12.64 16.39 -6.59
CA TRP A 152 12.55 16.07 -8.01
C TRP A 152 11.66 17.07 -8.73
N ASP A 153 12.13 17.54 -9.88
CA ASP A 153 11.38 18.49 -10.71
C ASP A 153 10.25 17.78 -11.47
N TYR A 154 9.10 18.45 -11.59
CA TYR A 154 8.01 17.99 -12.44
C TYR A 154 8.46 17.93 -13.92
N PRO A 155 8.16 16.86 -14.70
CA PRO A 155 7.18 15.79 -14.43
C PRO A 155 7.80 14.51 -13.81
N TYR A 156 8.78 14.66 -12.94
CA TYR A 156 9.40 13.61 -12.13
C TYR A 156 10.07 12.49 -12.97
N PRO A 157 11.10 12.80 -13.78
CA PRO A 157 11.77 11.80 -14.63
C PRO A 157 12.35 10.62 -13.83
N GLU A 158 12.72 10.81 -12.57
CA GLU A 158 13.14 9.75 -11.66
C GLU A 158 11.99 8.77 -11.36
N ALA A 159 10.79 9.30 -11.08
CA ALA A 159 9.60 8.47 -10.87
C ALA A 159 9.22 7.69 -12.15
N GLN A 160 9.43 8.30 -13.33
CA GLN A 160 9.22 7.63 -14.62
C GLN A 160 10.12 6.40 -14.78
N ALA A 161 11.42 6.54 -14.51
CA ALA A 161 12.38 5.45 -14.58
C ALA A 161 12.05 4.33 -13.59
N LEU A 162 11.74 4.69 -12.34
CA LEU A 162 11.43 3.72 -11.28
C LEU A 162 10.13 2.95 -11.55
N ILE A 163 9.13 3.58 -12.15
CA ILE A 163 7.88 2.89 -12.49
C ILE A 163 8.05 1.98 -13.70
N ALA A 164 8.84 2.39 -14.71
CA ALA A 164 9.17 1.49 -15.81
C ALA A 164 9.81 0.20 -15.29
N ASP A 165 10.80 0.32 -14.39
CA ASP A 165 11.48 -0.83 -13.78
C ASP A 165 10.55 -1.66 -12.88
N MET A 166 9.69 -1.03 -12.07
CA MET A 166 8.74 -1.75 -11.21
C MET A 166 7.66 -2.50 -12.02
N ARG A 167 7.17 -1.88 -13.10
CA ARG A 167 6.23 -2.51 -14.06
C ARG A 167 6.89 -3.70 -14.75
N ASP A 168 8.14 -3.61 -15.15
CA ASP A 168 8.86 -4.72 -15.79
C ASP A 168 9.11 -5.89 -14.80
N LYS A 169 9.29 -5.61 -13.50
CA LYS A 169 9.51 -6.63 -12.47
C LYS A 169 8.25 -7.31 -11.95
N LEU A 170 7.14 -6.58 -11.86
CA LEU A 170 5.95 -7.00 -11.11
C LEU A 170 4.64 -6.94 -11.91
N GLY A 171 4.62 -6.28 -13.07
CA GLY A 171 3.41 -6.05 -13.86
C GLY A 171 2.68 -4.76 -13.50
N ALA A 172 1.99 -4.17 -14.48
CA ALA A 172 1.22 -2.93 -14.30
C ALA A 172 -0.08 -3.15 -13.51
N GLU A 173 -0.64 -4.35 -13.57
CA GLU A 173 -1.82 -4.79 -12.83
C GLU A 173 -1.61 -4.78 -11.31
N ARG A 174 -0.35 -4.76 -10.85
CA ARG A 174 0.00 -4.65 -9.44
C ARG A 174 0.23 -3.22 -8.97
N LEU A 175 0.12 -2.24 -9.86
CA LEU A 175 0.38 -0.84 -9.55
C LEU A 175 -0.94 -0.08 -9.41
N MET A 176 -1.02 0.82 -8.42
CA MET A 176 -2.22 1.60 -8.13
C MET A 176 -1.85 3.05 -7.84
N TRP A 177 -2.32 3.99 -8.64
CA TRP A 177 -2.09 5.42 -8.41
C TRP A 177 -2.82 5.91 -7.17
N GLY A 178 -2.10 6.68 -6.35
CA GLY A 178 -2.65 7.40 -5.21
C GLY A 178 -2.09 8.83 -5.18
N SER A 179 -2.97 9.82 -5.04
CA SER A 179 -2.54 11.23 -5.07
C SER A 179 -1.94 11.71 -3.75
N ASP A 180 -2.35 11.14 -2.62
CA ASP A 180 -2.15 11.69 -1.26
C ASP A 180 -2.68 13.13 -1.08
N MET A 181 -3.80 13.45 -1.73
CA MET A 181 -4.51 14.72 -1.49
C MET A 181 -5.07 14.73 -0.05
N PRO A 182 -4.99 15.85 0.69
CA PRO A 182 -4.51 17.18 0.29
C PRO A 182 -3.00 17.40 0.46
N ASN A 183 -2.26 16.49 1.11
CA ASN A 183 -0.86 16.75 1.47
C ASN A 183 0.05 16.94 0.25
N VAL A 184 -0.28 16.33 -0.89
CA VAL A 184 0.48 16.44 -2.14
C VAL A 184 0.52 17.85 -2.72
N GLU A 185 -0.45 18.70 -2.36
CA GLU A 185 -0.55 20.07 -2.87
C GLU A 185 0.58 20.98 -2.41
N ARG A 186 1.39 20.53 -1.44
CA ARG A 186 2.66 21.17 -1.07
C ARG A 186 3.70 21.11 -2.20
N PHE A 187 3.56 20.18 -3.15
CA PHE A 187 4.54 19.93 -4.19
C PHE A 187 3.98 20.04 -5.62
N CYS A 188 2.73 19.65 -5.83
CA CYS A 188 2.07 19.82 -7.12
C CYS A 188 0.54 19.83 -6.99
N THR A 189 -0.14 20.40 -7.97
CA THR A 189 -1.61 20.35 -8.03
C THR A 189 -2.11 18.91 -8.20
N TYR A 190 -3.33 18.61 -7.78
CA TYR A 190 -3.97 17.32 -8.07
C TYR A 190 -3.93 16.96 -9.56
N LYS A 191 -4.12 17.95 -10.44
CA LYS A 191 -4.03 17.73 -11.89
C LYS A 191 -2.63 17.29 -12.30
N GLN A 192 -1.57 17.91 -11.76
CA GLN A 192 -0.18 17.50 -12.03
C GLN A 192 0.12 16.11 -11.46
N SER A 193 -0.38 15.78 -10.26
CA SER A 193 -0.23 14.45 -9.68
C SER A 193 -0.95 13.36 -10.47
N LEU A 194 -1.89 13.71 -11.35
CA LEU A 194 -2.50 12.79 -12.30
C LEU A 194 -1.81 12.84 -13.69
N ASP A 195 -1.49 14.03 -14.18
CA ASP A 195 -0.94 14.24 -15.52
C ASP A 195 0.48 13.68 -15.66
N TYR A 196 1.28 13.63 -14.58
CA TYR A 196 2.61 13.00 -14.63
C TYR A 196 2.52 11.52 -15.06
N VAL A 197 1.46 10.82 -14.67
CA VAL A 197 1.14 9.46 -15.15
C VAL A 197 0.55 9.49 -16.55
N ARG A 198 -0.55 10.24 -16.75
CA ARG A 198 -1.33 10.18 -18.00
C ARG A 198 -0.53 10.60 -19.23
N ARG A 199 0.27 11.66 -19.09
CA ARG A 199 0.91 12.36 -20.22
C ARG A 199 2.39 12.05 -20.36
N TYR A 200 3.09 11.83 -19.23
CA TYR A 200 4.55 11.76 -19.23
C TYR A 200 5.10 10.35 -19.07
N TRP A 201 4.24 9.31 -19.02
CA TRP A 201 4.66 7.91 -19.03
C TRP A 201 4.39 7.29 -20.42
N PRO A 202 5.19 7.62 -21.45
CA PRO A 202 4.99 7.12 -22.82
C PRO A 202 5.31 5.62 -22.96
N PHE A 203 6.02 5.06 -21.99
CA PHE A 203 6.39 3.65 -21.95
C PHE A 203 5.24 2.72 -21.52
N LEU A 204 4.12 3.27 -21.06
CA LEU A 204 2.90 2.51 -20.76
C LEU A 204 1.93 2.58 -21.93
N THR A 205 1.35 1.44 -22.26
CA THR A 205 0.17 1.33 -23.12
C THR A 205 -1.05 2.00 -22.48
N ALA A 206 -2.10 2.22 -23.28
CA ALA A 206 -3.36 2.75 -22.76
C ALA A 206 -3.98 1.84 -21.68
N CYS A 207 -3.96 0.52 -21.90
CA CYS A 207 -4.47 -0.47 -20.95
C CYS A 207 -3.68 -0.47 -19.62
N GLU A 208 -2.35 -0.40 -19.67
CA GLU A 208 -1.55 -0.30 -18.44
C GLU A 208 -1.83 1.00 -17.67
N LYS A 209 -2.10 2.11 -18.38
CA LYS A 209 -2.52 3.35 -17.72
C LYS A 209 -3.89 3.21 -17.06
N ASP A 210 -4.84 2.55 -17.71
CA ASP A 210 -6.17 2.32 -17.14
C ASP A 210 -6.11 1.42 -15.89
N LEU A 211 -5.26 0.38 -15.90
CA LEU A 211 -4.92 -0.42 -14.73
C LEU A 211 -4.44 0.44 -13.56
N ILE A 212 -3.36 1.19 -13.78
CA ILE A 212 -2.72 2.01 -12.76
C ILE A 212 -3.65 3.11 -12.24
N LEU A 213 -4.40 3.77 -13.12
CA LEU A 213 -5.20 4.95 -12.78
C LEU A 213 -6.59 4.62 -12.23
N GLY A 214 -7.04 3.37 -12.28
CA GLY A 214 -8.34 3.05 -11.70
C GLY A 214 -8.78 1.59 -11.72
N ASP A 215 -8.47 0.80 -12.74
CA ASP A 215 -9.05 -0.56 -12.86
C ASP A 215 -8.55 -1.51 -11.77
N THR A 216 -7.27 -1.40 -11.42
CA THR A 216 -6.69 -2.17 -10.31
C THR A 216 -7.37 -1.81 -8.99
N CYS A 217 -7.61 -0.51 -8.75
CA CYS A 217 -8.32 -0.05 -7.54
C CYS A 217 -9.77 -0.53 -7.55
N ALA A 218 -10.50 -0.34 -8.65
CA ALA A 218 -11.90 -0.73 -8.76
C ALA A 218 -12.09 -2.23 -8.51
N THR A 219 -11.26 -3.07 -9.14
CA THR A 219 -11.28 -4.53 -8.95
C THR A 219 -10.93 -4.90 -7.50
N SER A 220 -9.87 -4.31 -6.96
CA SER A 220 -9.37 -4.64 -5.63
C SER A 220 -10.28 -4.16 -4.51
N TYR A 221 -11.04 -3.09 -4.70
CA TYR A 221 -11.95 -2.56 -3.69
C TYR A 221 -13.42 -2.91 -3.95
N GLY A 222 -13.73 -3.61 -5.05
CA GLY A 222 -15.11 -3.93 -5.43
C GLY A 222 -15.93 -2.69 -5.75
N ILE A 223 -15.32 -1.70 -6.40
CA ILE A 223 -15.98 -0.46 -6.80
C ILE A 223 -16.54 -0.65 -8.21
N ASP A 224 -17.86 -0.49 -8.34
CA ASP A 224 -18.51 -0.47 -9.65
C ASP A 224 -18.02 0.74 -10.45
N LYS A 225 -17.36 0.48 -11.58
CA LYS A 225 -17.05 1.56 -12.52
C LYS A 225 -18.34 1.98 -13.23
N PRO A 226 -18.66 3.27 -13.31
CA PRO A 226 -19.76 3.72 -14.15
C PRO A 226 -19.48 3.27 -15.60
N VAL A 227 -20.49 2.67 -16.23
CA VAL A 227 -20.41 2.27 -17.64
C VAL A 227 -20.28 3.56 -18.46
N THR A 228 -19.12 3.75 -19.09
CA THR A 228 -18.86 4.84 -20.03
C THR A 228 -19.49 4.60 -21.38
#